data_AF-A0A8H6ZN02-F1
#
_entry.id   AF-A0A8H6ZN02-F1
#
_cell.length_a   1.000
_cell.length_b   1.000
_cell.length_c   1.000
_cell.angle_alpha   90.00
_cell.angle_beta   90.00
_cell.angle_gamma   90.00
#
_symmetry.space_group_name_H-M   'P 1'
#
loop_
_entity.id
_entity.type
_entity.pdbx_description
1 polymer ?
#
loop_
_entity_poly.entity_id
_entity_poly.type
_entity_poly.pdbx_seq_one_letter_code
_entity_poly.pdbx_strand_id
1 'polypeptide(L)'
;MSRTERERAQADELYKGGSSMRLPSPRSASPEPNINQSTEYARPCPHCSPDNAFGWSCPIPVSDPNTDVEHAWPVEDGLPPGHQHCGNCENLTAVQAPSTTKCDFCQVYFCGIEVQGRCVATPLSTQSPHGMSDVGDLIQSADVYDCFDGNTVEVEIMLDYLTAQGITPRHIYREIVTHLQSQPGGFRPLIDLELFVDNHNVSPGVDPDPNAPRNRICRLCASEILLWGLRDWWVRERQKGFLEEDVMARKDCAEGQACSRQKDLDNHMIAPRPTDAANVSEAPPTNEMAEAPAQLPANILTPLPPIADLLQHL
;
A
#
# COMPACT_ATOMS: atom_id res chain seq x y z
N MET A 1 -44.01 -21.87 -11.84
CA MET A 1 -43.45 -20.93 -12.83
C MET A 1 -42.75 -21.75 -13.91
N SER A 2 -43.30 -21.80 -15.12
CA SER A 2 -42.71 -22.56 -16.23
C SER A 2 -41.56 -21.76 -16.85
N ARG A 3 -40.39 -22.38 -17.01
CA ARG A 3 -39.26 -21.81 -17.77
C ARG A 3 -39.73 -21.31 -19.13
N THR A 4 -39.16 -20.19 -19.56
CA THR A 4 -39.51 -19.58 -20.84
C THR A 4 -39.15 -20.51 -22.00
N GLU A 5 -39.90 -20.44 -23.10
CA GLU A 5 -39.72 -21.33 -24.26
C GLU A 5 -38.29 -21.26 -24.83
N ARG A 6 -37.67 -20.08 -24.73
CA ARG A 6 -36.28 -19.83 -25.11
C ARG A 6 -35.26 -20.55 -24.20
N GLU A 7 -35.50 -20.59 -22.90
CA GLU A 7 -34.66 -21.33 -21.95
C GLU A 7 -34.80 -22.85 -22.13
N ARG A 8 -36.00 -23.32 -22.49
CA ARG A 8 -36.23 -24.74 -22.78
C ARG A 8 -35.51 -25.16 -24.05
N ALA A 9 -35.59 -24.37 -25.12
CA ALA A 9 -34.88 -24.65 -26.37
C ALA A 9 -33.35 -24.68 -26.21
N GLN A 10 -32.78 -23.75 -25.43
CA GLN A 10 -31.33 -23.76 -25.12
C GLN A 10 -30.93 -24.98 -24.29
N ALA A 11 -31.75 -25.38 -23.32
CA ALA A 11 -31.48 -26.59 -22.53
C ALA A 11 -31.50 -27.84 -23.42
N ASP A 12 -32.49 -27.98 -24.31
CA ASP A 12 -32.59 -29.12 -25.22
C ASP A 12 -31.42 -29.16 -26.23
N GLU A 13 -30.83 -28.00 -26.56
CA GLU A 13 -29.63 -27.92 -27.40
C GLU A 13 -28.37 -28.40 -26.65
N LEU A 14 -28.24 -28.06 -25.36
CA LEU A 14 -27.12 -28.43 -24.48
C LEU A 14 -27.19 -29.90 -24.01
N TYR A 15 -28.38 -30.44 -23.77
CA TYR A 15 -28.61 -31.79 -23.24
C TYR A 15 -28.99 -32.82 -24.33
N LYS A 16 -28.40 -32.73 -25.52
CA LYS A 16 -28.54 -33.80 -26.54
C LYS A 16 -27.96 -35.10 -26.00
N GLY A 17 -28.82 -36.09 -25.75
CA GLY A 17 -28.43 -37.41 -25.26
C GLY A 17 -27.31 -38.02 -26.11
N GLY A 18 -26.17 -38.33 -25.47
CA GLY A 18 -24.96 -38.84 -26.14
C GLY A 18 -23.81 -37.82 -26.27
N SER A 19 -24.04 -36.55 -25.94
CA SER A 19 -22.99 -35.53 -25.95
C SER A 19 -22.21 -35.57 -24.64
N SER A 20 -20.94 -35.99 -24.69
CA SER A 20 -20.04 -35.92 -23.53
C SER A 20 -19.71 -34.44 -23.25
N MET A 21 -20.36 -33.85 -22.24
CA MET A 21 -19.93 -32.59 -21.66
C MET A 21 -18.55 -32.81 -21.03
N ARG A 22 -17.49 -32.29 -21.67
CA ARG A 22 -16.16 -32.23 -21.04
C ARG A 22 -16.20 -31.21 -19.92
N LEU A 23 -16.52 -31.67 -18.72
CA LEU A 23 -16.22 -30.96 -17.50
C LEU A 23 -14.70 -30.81 -17.43
N PRO A 24 -14.15 -29.59 -17.34
CA PRO A 24 -12.73 -29.42 -17.07
C PRO A 24 -12.40 -30.17 -15.79
N SER A 25 -11.25 -30.86 -15.78
CA SER A 25 -10.77 -31.55 -14.59
C SER A 25 -10.79 -30.58 -13.41
N PRO A 26 -11.26 -31.00 -12.22
CA PRO A 26 -11.22 -30.17 -11.03
C PRO A 26 -9.83 -29.57 -10.90
N ARG A 27 -9.75 -28.26 -10.66
CA ARG A 27 -8.47 -27.62 -10.32
C ARG A 27 -7.86 -28.45 -9.20
N SER A 28 -6.57 -28.80 -9.32
CA SER A 28 -5.83 -29.47 -8.26
C SER A 28 -6.08 -28.71 -6.95
N ALA A 29 -6.34 -29.45 -5.87
CA ALA A 29 -6.55 -28.86 -4.55
C ALA A 29 -5.41 -27.86 -4.29
N SER A 30 -5.78 -26.66 -3.85
CA SER A 30 -4.75 -25.71 -3.40
C SER A 30 -3.93 -26.38 -2.29
N PRO A 31 -2.59 -26.25 -2.29
CA PRO A 31 -1.77 -26.76 -1.21
C PRO A 31 -2.35 -26.31 0.13
N GLU A 32 -2.28 -27.17 1.14
CA GLU A 32 -2.71 -26.78 2.48
C GLU A 32 -1.94 -25.52 2.90
N PRO A 33 -2.62 -24.52 3.48
CA PRO A 33 -1.98 -23.28 3.86
C PRO A 33 -0.89 -23.62 4.89
N ASN A 34 0.36 -23.33 4.56
CA ASN A 34 1.52 -23.50 5.42
C ASN A 34 1.52 -22.40 6.48
N ILE A 35 0.57 -22.50 7.43
CA ILE A 35 0.43 -21.59 8.55
C ILE A 35 1.46 -22.02 9.59
N ASN A 36 2.35 -21.11 9.98
CA ASN A 36 3.28 -21.31 11.08
C ASN A 36 2.52 -21.62 12.38
N GLN A 37 2.49 -22.89 12.79
CA GLN A 37 1.85 -23.33 14.04
C GLN A 37 2.76 -23.27 15.26
N SER A 38 4.08 -23.08 15.09
CA SER A 38 5.01 -23.02 16.23
C SER A 38 5.24 -21.57 16.65
N THR A 39 5.05 -21.29 17.93
CA THR A 39 5.25 -19.97 18.55
C THR A 39 6.62 -19.83 19.20
N GLU A 40 7.37 -20.92 19.35
CA GLU A 40 8.64 -20.95 20.09
C GLU A 40 9.85 -20.79 19.16
N TYR A 41 9.80 -21.40 17.98
CA TYR A 41 10.91 -21.42 17.02
C TYR A 41 10.48 -20.94 15.64
N ALA A 42 11.36 -20.18 14.99
CA ALA A 42 11.15 -19.75 13.61
C ALA A 42 11.25 -20.96 12.66
N ARG A 43 10.29 -21.08 11.73
CA ARG A 43 10.40 -22.08 10.65
C ARG A 43 11.31 -21.56 9.52
N PRO A 44 12.05 -22.47 8.85
CA PRO A 44 12.84 -22.12 7.69
C PRO A 44 12.00 -21.51 6.58
N CYS A 45 12.58 -20.53 5.87
CA CYS A 45 11.99 -20.07 4.63
C CYS A 45 12.19 -21.10 3.50
N PRO A 46 11.47 -20.98 2.36
CA PRO A 46 11.60 -21.91 1.24
C PRO A 46 13.03 -22.03 0.64
N HIS A 47 13.93 -21.08 0.92
CA HIS A 47 15.33 -21.09 0.48
C HIS A 47 16.32 -21.69 1.49
N CYS A 48 15.89 -22.03 2.70
CA CYS A 48 16.79 -22.62 3.70
C CYS A 48 17.13 -24.08 3.38
N SER A 49 16.25 -24.79 2.67
CA SER A 49 16.53 -26.17 2.26
C SER A 49 17.64 -26.19 1.19
N PRO A 50 18.68 -27.02 1.35
CA PRO A 50 19.74 -27.15 0.34
C PRO A 50 19.22 -27.70 -1.00
N ASP A 51 18.15 -28.50 -0.97
CA ASP A 51 17.53 -29.11 -2.16
C ASP A 51 16.29 -28.33 -2.65
N ASN A 52 16.28 -27.00 -2.46
CA ASN A 52 15.15 -26.19 -2.89
C ASN A 52 15.04 -26.06 -4.43
N ALA A 53 13.83 -25.82 -4.92
CA ALA A 53 13.55 -25.73 -6.36
C ALA A 53 13.91 -24.37 -6.99
N PHE A 54 14.44 -23.41 -6.22
CA PHE A 54 14.59 -22.02 -6.65
C PHE A 54 16.00 -21.68 -7.16
N GLY A 55 16.94 -22.62 -7.08
CA GLY A 55 18.32 -22.42 -7.56
C GLY A 55 19.12 -21.36 -6.78
N TRP A 56 18.61 -20.95 -5.61
CA TRP A 56 19.26 -20.03 -4.68
C TRP A 56 18.94 -20.47 -3.26
N SER A 57 19.95 -20.49 -2.40
CA SER A 57 19.84 -20.93 -1.01
C SER A 57 20.33 -19.86 -0.04
N CYS A 58 19.77 -19.85 1.15
CA CYS A 58 20.17 -18.91 2.20
C CYS A 58 21.66 -19.08 2.56
N PRO A 59 22.43 -17.99 2.68
CA PRO A 59 23.82 -18.06 3.14
C PRO A 59 23.95 -18.62 4.57
N ILE A 60 22.97 -18.29 5.42
CA ILE A 60 22.83 -18.80 6.79
C ILE A 60 21.42 -19.40 6.88
N PRO A 61 21.23 -20.69 6.57
CA PRO A 61 19.91 -21.32 6.63
C PRO A 61 19.44 -21.46 8.08
N VAL A 62 18.12 -21.38 8.27
CA VAL A 62 17.46 -21.65 9.56
C VAL A 62 17.16 -23.14 9.63
N SER A 63 17.52 -23.80 10.74
CA SER A 63 17.19 -25.22 10.95
C SER A 63 15.68 -25.42 11.16
N ASP A 64 15.13 -26.51 10.62
CA ASP A 64 13.72 -26.85 10.87
C ASP A 64 13.58 -27.43 12.29
N PRO A 65 12.81 -26.77 13.19
CA PRO A 65 12.63 -27.24 14.56
C PRO A 65 12.01 -28.62 14.67
N ASN A 66 11.31 -29.10 13.63
CA ASN A 66 10.78 -30.46 13.60
C ASN A 66 11.87 -31.54 13.40
N THR A 67 13.03 -31.15 12.86
CA THR A 67 14.11 -32.08 12.50
C THR A 67 15.37 -31.88 13.34
N ASP A 68 15.63 -30.65 13.78
CA ASP A 68 16.81 -30.25 14.53
C ASP A 68 16.44 -29.11 15.48
N VAL A 69 15.85 -29.48 16.62
CA VAL A 69 15.42 -28.53 17.66
C VAL A 69 16.61 -27.87 18.37
N GLU A 70 17.76 -28.55 18.47
CA GLU A 70 18.93 -28.05 19.19
C GLU A 70 19.57 -26.83 18.51
N HIS A 71 19.45 -26.74 17.18
CA HIS A 71 19.93 -25.60 16.38
C HIS A 71 18.79 -24.73 15.81
N ALA A 72 17.55 -24.97 16.23
CA ALA A 72 16.42 -24.15 15.79
C ALA A 72 16.54 -22.72 16.33
N TRP A 73 16.04 -21.75 15.57
CA TRP A 73 16.12 -20.33 15.94
C TRP A 73 14.95 -19.94 16.86
N PRO A 74 15.19 -19.53 18.12
CA PRO A 74 14.13 -19.07 19.01
C PRO A 74 13.50 -17.76 18.51
N VAL A 75 12.18 -17.65 18.54
CA VAL A 75 11.48 -16.42 18.12
C VAL A 75 11.81 -15.23 19.04
N GLU A 76 12.12 -15.51 20.31
CA GLU A 76 12.53 -14.52 21.31
C GLU A 76 13.87 -13.83 21.00
N ASP A 77 14.75 -14.47 20.22
CA ASP A 77 16.01 -13.90 19.75
C ASP A 77 15.81 -12.95 18.55
N GLY A 78 14.54 -12.73 18.16
CA GLY A 78 14.16 -11.90 17.04
C GLY A 78 14.31 -12.62 15.70
N LEU A 79 14.57 -11.86 14.65
CA LEU A 79 14.63 -12.39 13.29
C LEU A 79 15.99 -13.05 13.00
N PRO A 80 16.01 -14.25 12.38
CA PRO A 80 17.24 -14.86 11.91
C PRO A 80 18.02 -13.94 10.96
N PRO A 81 19.37 -13.92 11.01
CA PRO A 81 20.18 -13.12 10.12
C PRO A 81 19.85 -13.35 8.63
N GLY A 82 19.71 -12.26 7.88
CA GLY A 82 19.37 -12.31 6.45
C GLY A 82 17.91 -12.65 6.15
N HIS A 83 17.05 -12.72 7.16
CA HIS A 83 15.63 -13.03 7.01
C HIS A 83 14.72 -11.90 7.52
N GLN A 84 13.53 -11.85 6.95
CA GLN A 84 12.43 -10.96 7.32
C GLN A 84 11.10 -11.72 7.19
N HIS A 85 10.02 -11.16 7.72
CA HIS A 85 8.68 -11.70 7.44
C HIS A 85 8.11 -11.10 6.16
N CYS A 86 7.42 -11.93 5.37
CA CYS A 86 6.71 -11.47 4.19
C CYS A 86 5.47 -10.65 4.58
N GLY A 87 5.32 -9.43 4.07
CA GLY A 87 4.17 -8.57 4.39
C GLY A 87 2.79 -9.08 3.97
N ASN A 88 2.70 -10.20 3.24
CA ASN A 88 1.42 -10.79 2.84
C ASN A 88 1.16 -12.16 3.45
N CYS A 89 2.12 -13.09 3.43
CA CYS A 89 1.94 -14.43 3.98
C CYS A 89 2.54 -14.61 5.37
N GLU A 90 3.23 -13.59 5.88
CA GLU A 90 3.86 -13.53 7.21
C GLU A 90 4.93 -14.60 7.48
N ASN A 91 5.15 -15.52 6.53
CA ASN A 91 6.22 -16.50 6.59
C ASN A 91 7.59 -15.83 6.46
N LEU A 92 8.57 -16.44 7.12
CA LEU A 92 9.97 -16.05 7.02
C LEU A 92 10.42 -16.11 5.55
N THR A 93 11.17 -15.11 5.12
CA THR A 93 11.69 -14.97 3.77
C THR A 93 13.11 -14.44 3.79
N ALA A 94 13.93 -14.92 2.85
CA ALA A 94 15.31 -14.47 2.72
C ALA A 94 15.36 -13.10 2.01
N VAL A 95 16.00 -12.13 2.63
CA VAL A 95 16.08 -10.74 2.15
C VAL A 95 16.84 -10.63 0.82
N GLN A 96 17.81 -11.52 0.59
CA GLN A 96 18.69 -11.52 -0.58
C GLN A 96 18.24 -12.48 -1.69
N ALA A 97 17.14 -13.21 -1.50
CA ALA A 97 16.67 -14.13 -2.53
C ALA A 97 16.24 -13.37 -3.79
N PRO A 98 16.54 -13.87 -5.00
CA PRO A 98 16.14 -13.21 -6.25
C PRO A 98 14.63 -13.00 -6.42
N SER A 99 13.81 -13.85 -5.79
CA SER A 99 12.35 -13.73 -5.76
C SER A 99 11.85 -12.67 -4.79
N THR A 100 12.65 -12.30 -3.80
CA THR A 100 12.25 -11.34 -2.77
C THR A 100 12.20 -9.93 -3.33
N THR A 101 11.13 -9.22 -3.00
CA THR A 101 10.94 -7.82 -3.37
C THR A 101 10.70 -6.98 -2.11
N LYS A 102 11.07 -5.71 -2.15
CA LYS A 102 10.84 -4.74 -1.08
C LYS A 102 9.94 -3.62 -1.59
N CYS A 103 8.99 -3.19 -0.77
CA CYS A 103 8.22 -1.97 -1.02
C CYS A 103 9.10 -0.75 -0.71
N ASP A 104 9.22 0.20 -1.63
CA ASP A 104 10.05 1.40 -1.39
C ASP A 104 9.35 2.41 -0.47
N PHE A 105 8.09 2.19 -0.10
CA PHE A 105 7.31 3.09 0.75
C PHE A 105 7.32 2.60 2.21
N CYS A 106 6.70 1.46 2.50
CA CYS A 106 6.69 0.88 3.84
C CYS A 106 7.94 0.06 4.20
N GLN A 107 8.89 -0.12 3.28
CA GLN A 107 10.12 -0.92 3.47
C GLN A 107 9.91 -2.42 3.77
N VAL A 108 8.67 -2.91 3.75
CA VAL A 108 8.35 -4.33 4.02
C VAL A 108 8.78 -5.22 2.85
N TYR A 109 9.25 -6.42 3.19
CA TYR A 109 9.68 -7.44 2.23
C TYR A 109 8.55 -8.40 1.84
N PHE A 110 8.63 -8.96 0.64
CA PHE A 110 7.66 -9.89 0.08
C PHE A 110 8.39 -11.03 -0.64
N CYS A 111 8.04 -12.28 -0.31
CA CYS A 111 8.82 -13.46 -0.70
C CYS A 111 8.80 -13.83 -2.19
N GLY A 112 7.80 -13.36 -2.95
CA GLY A 112 7.59 -13.72 -4.36
C GLY A 112 7.07 -15.14 -4.61
N ILE A 113 6.82 -15.94 -3.56
CA ILE A 113 6.62 -17.39 -3.67
C ILE A 113 5.20 -17.83 -3.31
N GLU A 114 4.79 -17.66 -2.05
CA GLU A 114 3.61 -18.34 -1.49
C GLU A 114 2.30 -17.98 -2.19
N VAL A 115 2.03 -16.67 -2.32
CA VAL A 115 0.78 -16.19 -2.92
C VAL A 115 1.10 -15.39 -4.18
N GLN A 116 0.90 -16.03 -5.33
CA GLN A 116 1.14 -15.43 -6.64
C GLN A 116 0.41 -14.08 -6.78
N GLY A 117 1.15 -13.06 -7.18
CA GLY A 117 0.64 -11.70 -7.37
C GLY A 117 0.31 -10.92 -6.08
N ARG A 118 0.42 -11.52 -4.89
CA ARG A 118 0.22 -10.81 -3.60
C ARG A 118 1.49 -10.72 -2.76
N CYS A 119 2.30 -11.77 -2.75
CA CYS A 119 3.62 -11.77 -2.13
C CYS A 119 4.65 -11.02 -2.98
N VAL A 120 4.33 -9.82 -3.48
CA VAL A 120 5.25 -9.05 -4.34
C VAL A 120 5.00 -7.54 -4.24
N ALA A 121 6.08 -6.77 -4.12
CA ALA A 121 6.11 -5.35 -4.42
C ALA A 121 6.45 -5.16 -5.90
N THR A 122 5.50 -4.63 -6.67
CA THR A 122 5.64 -4.48 -8.13
C THR A 122 5.95 -3.02 -8.50
N PRO A 123 6.40 -2.74 -9.74
CA PRO A 123 6.56 -1.36 -10.20
C PRO A 123 5.28 -0.53 -10.01
N LEU A 124 5.45 0.73 -9.60
CA LEU A 124 4.37 1.71 -9.37
C LEU A 124 3.31 1.70 -10.47
N SER A 125 3.72 1.67 -11.73
CA SER A 125 2.84 1.71 -12.92
C SER A 125 1.99 0.46 -13.11
N THR A 126 2.38 -0.66 -12.50
CA THR A 126 1.76 -1.96 -12.69
C THR A 126 0.98 -2.44 -11.46
N GLN A 127 1.16 -1.82 -10.30
CA GLN A 127 0.48 -2.27 -9.08
C GLN A 127 -1.03 -2.10 -9.18
N SER A 128 -1.75 -2.93 -8.43
CA SER A 128 -3.17 -2.79 -8.15
C SER A 128 -3.38 -2.53 -6.65
N PRO A 129 -4.09 -1.46 -6.27
CA PRO A 129 -4.47 -1.19 -4.88
C PRO A 129 -5.12 -2.40 -4.19
N HIS A 130 -4.90 -2.55 -2.89
CA HIS A 130 -5.54 -3.59 -2.10
C HIS A 130 -7.04 -3.29 -1.95
N GLY A 131 -7.88 -4.32 -2.10
CA GLY A 131 -9.33 -4.19 -1.87
C GLY A 131 -10.04 -3.17 -2.77
N MET A 132 -9.46 -2.75 -3.90
CA MET A 132 -10.01 -1.75 -4.82
C MET A 132 -9.75 -2.16 -6.27
N SER A 133 -10.34 -3.29 -6.67
CA SER A 133 -10.15 -3.89 -7.99
C SER A 133 -11.13 -3.31 -9.02
N ASP A 134 -12.35 -2.99 -8.57
CA ASP A 134 -13.43 -2.45 -9.39
C ASP A 134 -14.26 -1.40 -8.63
N VAL A 135 -15.30 -0.86 -9.28
CA VAL A 135 -16.17 0.16 -8.68
C VAL A 135 -17.01 -0.42 -7.53
N GLY A 136 -17.34 -1.71 -7.57
CA GLY A 136 -18.06 -2.39 -6.49
C GLY A 136 -17.29 -2.40 -5.18
N ASP A 137 -15.97 -2.59 -5.27
CA ASP A 137 -15.06 -2.46 -4.13
C ASP A 137 -15.06 -1.03 -3.55
N LEU A 138 -15.07 0.01 -4.40
CA LEU A 138 -15.12 1.41 -3.95
C LEU A 138 -16.43 1.75 -3.23
N ILE A 139 -17.56 1.23 -3.71
CA ILE A 139 -18.88 1.41 -3.08
C ILE A 139 -18.89 0.85 -1.64
N GLN A 140 -18.13 -0.22 -1.38
CA GLN A 140 -18.11 -0.89 -0.08
C GLN A 140 -17.05 -0.31 0.88
N SER A 141 -16.15 0.55 0.40
CA SER A 141 -15.05 1.09 1.20
C SER A 141 -15.51 2.34 1.96
N ALA A 142 -15.55 2.25 3.28
CA ALA A 142 -15.80 3.41 4.14
C ALA A 142 -14.73 4.50 3.93
N ASP A 143 -13.48 4.09 3.71
CA ASP A 143 -12.35 5.00 3.49
C ASP A 143 -12.57 5.90 2.27
N VAL A 144 -13.24 5.39 1.22
CA VAL A 144 -13.62 6.22 0.06
C VAL A 144 -14.58 7.33 0.45
N TYR A 145 -15.55 7.08 1.33
CA TYR A 145 -16.47 8.13 1.79
C TYR A 145 -15.76 9.12 2.72
N ASP A 146 -14.83 8.65 3.55
CA ASP A 146 -14.02 9.50 4.43
C ASP A 146 -13.09 10.43 3.61
N CYS A 147 -12.58 9.96 2.47
CA CYS A 147 -11.84 10.80 1.53
C CYS A 147 -12.63 12.02 1.05
N PHE A 148 -13.97 12.01 1.18
CA PHE A 148 -14.89 13.09 0.80
C PHE A 148 -15.55 13.77 2.01
N ASP A 149 -14.98 13.64 3.22
CA ASP A 149 -15.54 14.18 4.48
C ASP A 149 -16.97 13.70 4.75
N GLY A 150 -17.32 12.49 4.27
CA GLY A 150 -18.67 11.94 4.36
C GLY A 150 -19.67 12.62 3.42
N ASN A 151 -19.22 13.36 2.40
CA ASN A 151 -20.07 13.88 1.35
C ASN A 151 -20.50 12.76 0.38
N THR A 152 -21.53 12.03 0.77
CA THR A 152 -22.06 10.92 -0.02
C THR A 152 -22.55 11.36 -1.40
N VAL A 153 -23.06 12.58 -1.55
CA VAL A 153 -23.57 13.07 -2.85
C VAL A 153 -22.46 13.12 -3.89
N GLU A 154 -21.30 13.68 -3.53
CA GLU A 154 -20.15 13.74 -4.44
C GLU A 154 -19.57 12.35 -4.75
N VAL A 155 -19.57 11.46 -3.76
CA VAL A 155 -19.12 10.08 -3.94
C VAL A 155 -20.02 9.33 -4.93
N GLU A 156 -21.34 9.41 -4.78
CA GLU A 156 -22.27 8.74 -5.70
C GLU A 156 -22.11 9.28 -7.14
N ILE A 157 -21.99 10.60 -7.32
CA ILE A 157 -21.75 11.20 -8.65
C ILE A 157 -20.43 10.70 -9.25
N MET A 158 -19.37 10.62 -8.45
CA MET A 158 -18.10 10.06 -8.90
C MET A 158 -18.27 8.60 -9.32
N LEU A 159 -18.93 7.76 -8.52
CA LEU A 159 -19.11 6.33 -8.79
C LEU A 159 -19.95 6.08 -10.06
N ASP A 160 -20.99 6.87 -10.29
CA ASP A 160 -21.79 6.84 -11.51
C ASP A 160 -20.93 7.20 -12.74
N TYR A 161 -20.12 8.25 -12.62
CA TYR A 161 -19.17 8.65 -13.67
C TYR A 161 -18.16 7.54 -13.99
N LEU A 162 -17.57 6.92 -12.96
CA LEU A 162 -16.63 5.81 -13.14
C LEU A 162 -17.28 4.64 -13.89
N THR A 163 -18.52 4.30 -13.53
CA THR A 163 -19.30 3.25 -14.16
C THR A 163 -19.61 3.58 -15.61
N ALA A 164 -20.08 4.79 -15.89
CA ALA A 164 -20.43 5.25 -17.23
C ALA A 164 -19.23 5.30 -18.18
N GLN A 165 -18.05 5.71 -17.67
CA GLN A 165 -16.82 5.83 -18.45
C GLN A 165 -15.97 4.54 -18.46
N GLY A 166 -16.34 3.52 -17.69
CA GLY A 166 -15.55 2.30 -17.55
C GLY A 166 -14.18 2.55 -16.91
N ILE A 167 -14.07 3.57 -16.06
CA ILE A 167 -12.83 3.91 -15.35
C ILE A 167 -12.68 2.98 -14.15
N THR A 168 -11.49 2.37 -14.03
CA THR A 168 -11.18 1.43 -12.94
C THR A 168 -10.37 2.11 -11.84
N PRO A 169 -10.41 1.62 -10.58
CA PRO A 169 -9.58 2.18 -9.51
C PRO A 169 -8.08 2.14 -9.84
N ARG A 170 -7.64 1.09 -10.55
CA ARG A 170 -6.25 0.99 -11.04
C ARG A 170 -5.88 2.10 -12.03
N HIS A 171 -6.83 2.54 -12.85
CA HIS A 171 -6.62 3.66 -13.76
C HIS A 171 -6.46 4.96 -12.96
N ILE A 172 -7.36 5.24 -12.02
CA ILE A 172 -7.31 6.40 -11.12
C ILE A 172 -5.97 6.46 -10.38
N TYR A 173 -5.58 5.34 -9.76
CA TYR A 173 -4.30 5.20 -9.06
C TYR A 173 -3.11 5.56 -9.96
N ARG A 174 -3.09 5.10 -11.22
CA ARG A 174 -2.01 5.43 -12.16
C ARG A 174 -1.97 6.91 -12.52
N GLU A 175 -3.13 7.56 -12.66
CA GLU A 175 -3.19 9.00 -12.90
C GLU A 175 -2.71 9.78 -11.67
N ILE A 176 -3.07 9.37 -10.46
CA ILE A 176 -2.56 9.95 -9.21
C ILE A 176 -1.03 9.81 -9.11
N VAL A 177 -0.50 8.60 -9.37
CA VAL A 177 0.96 8.35 -9.40
C VAL A 177 1.65 9.26 -10.41
N THR A 178 1.10 9.37 -11.61
CA THR A 178 1.66 10.22 -12.68
C THR A 178 1.64 11.70 -12.26
N HIS A 179 0.54 12.14 -11.64
CA HIS A 179 0.41 13.50 -11.13
C HIS A 179 1.44 13.79 -10.03
N LEU A 180 1.55 12.92 -9.03
CA LEU A 180 2.54 13.03 -7.95
C LEU A 180 3.97 13.08 -8.50
N GLN A 181 4.32 12.20 -9.44
CA GLN A 181 5.65 12.18 -10.06
C GLN A 181 5.99 13.47 -10.85
N SER A 182 4.97 14.20 -11.31
CA SER A 182 5.16 15.50 -11.97
C SER A 182 5.29 16.68 -10.99
N GLN A 183 4.97 16.49 -9.71
CA GLN A 183 5.12 17.53 -8.70
C GLN A 183 6.59 17.63 -8.23
N PRO A 184 7.08 18.84 -7.88
CA PRO A 184 8.45 19.01 -7.38
C PRO A 184 8.79 18.15 -6.15
N GLY A 185 7.80 17.88 -5.29
CA GLY A 185 7.96 17.06 -4.09
C GLY A 185 7.76 15.56 -4.30
N GLY A 186 7.31 15.12 -5.48
CA GLY A 186 7.02 13.70 -5.73
C GLY A 186 6.09 13.09 -4.67
N PHE A 187 6.55 11.97 -4.07
CA PHE A 187 5.84 11.28 -2.98
C PHE A 187 6.21 11.79 -1.58
N ARG A 188 7.10 12.78 -1.46
CA ARG A 188 7.61 13.28 -0.17
C ARG A 188 6.49 13.69 0.80
N PRO A 189 5.44 14.43 0.38
CA PRO A 189 4.37 14.81 1.29
C PRO A 189 3.65 13.61 1.92
N LEU A 190 3.48 12.51 1.16
CA LEU A 190 2.83 11.30 1.67
C LEU A 190 3.71 10.56 2.68
N ILE A 191 5.02 10.59 2.49
CA ILE A 191 5.99 10.01 3.43
C ILE A 191 6.04 10.83 4.72
N ASP A 192 6.06 12.16 4.61
CA ASP A 192 6.10 13.06 5.78
C ASP A 192 4.79 13.02 6.59
N LEU A 193 3.67 12.65 5.96
CA LEU A 193 2.41 12.33 6.64
C LEU A 193 2.38 10.93 7.30
N GLU A 194 3.47 10.17 7.20
CA GLU A 194 3.60 8.83 7.75
C GLU A 194 2.53 7.84 7.25
N LEU A 195 1.97 8.06 6.05
CA LEU A 195 0.87 7.24 5.49
C LEU A 195 1.20 5.76 5.29
N PHE A 196 2.48 5.39 5.33
CA PHE A 196 2.94 4.03 5.02
C PHE A 196 3.47 3.28 6.25
N VAL A 197 3.34 3.87 7.42
CA VAL A 197 3.76 3.29 8.70
C VAL A 197 2.69 2.29 9.17
N ASP A 198 3.14 1.14 9.67
CA ASP A 198 2.27 0.09 10.23
C ASP A 198 1.19 -0.48 9.29
N ASN A 199 1.31 -0.29 7.97
CA ASN A 199 0.40 -0.92 7.00
C ASN A 199 0.44 -2.45 7.03
N HIS A 200 1.48 -3.05 7.62
CA HIS A 200 1.63 -4.49 7.75
C HIS A 200 1.95 -4.87 9.19
N ASN A 201 1.51 -6.05 9.62
CA ASN A 201 1.79 -6.61 10.95
C ASN A 201 3.22 -7.20 11.08
N VAL A 202 4.14 -6.77 10.21
CA VAL A 202 5.52 -7.27 10.18
C VAL A 202 6.49 -6.10 10.22
N SER A 203 7.67 -6.33 10.81
CA SER A 203 8.69 -5.29 10.91
C SER A 203 9.15 -4.82 9.52
N PRO A 204 9.23 -3.51 9.30
CA PRO A 204 9.77 -2.97 8.05
C PRO A 204 11.28 -3.19 7.97
N GLY A 205 11.81 -3.18 6.75
CA GLY A 205 13.25 -3.09 6.51
C GLY A 205 13.81 -1.69 6.79
N VAL A 206 15.13 -1.55 6.64
CA VAL A 206 15.80 -0.25 6.69
C VAL A 206 15.47 0.54 5.42
N ASP A 207 15.02 1.79 5.57
CA ASP A 207 14.99 2.77 4.49
C ASP A 207 16.40 3.36 4.32
N PRO A 208 17.13 3.06 3.23
CA PRO A 208 18.50 3.52 3.07
C PRO A 208 18.61 5.04 2.85
N ASP A 209 17.58 5.66 2.28
CA ASP A 209 17.50 7.11 2.09
C ASP A 209 16.04 7.52 1.81
N PRO A 210 15.44 8.37 2.66
CA PRO A 210 14.11 8.94 2.45
C PRO A 210 13.93 9.64 1.08
N ASN A 211 15.02 10.12 0.48
CA ASN A 211 15.04 10.81 -0.82
C ASN A 211 15.32 9.87 -2.01
N ALA A 212 15.52 8.57 -1.77
CA ALA A 212 15.76 7.61 -2.84
C ALA A 212 14.57 7.55 -3.81
N PRO A 213 14.82 7.27 -5.10
CA PRO A 213 13.75 7.04 -6.07
C PRO A 213 12.83 5.89 -5.63
N ARG A 214 11.53 6.18 -5.51
CA ARG A 214 10.50 5.18 -5.19
C ARG A 214 10.01 4.55 -6.50
N ASN A 215 10.20 3.25 -6.67
CA ASN A 215 9.91 2.53 -7.91
C ASN A 215 8.98 1.34 -7.72
N ARG A 216 9.09 0.64 -6.58
CA ARG A 216 8.30 -0.53 -6.23
C ARG A 216 7.39 -0.23 -5.05
N ILE A 217 6.18 -0.78 -5.12
CA ILE A 217 5.14 -0.53 -4.12
C ILE A 217 4.36 -1.81 -3.85
N CYS A 218 3.94 -2.03 -2.60
CA CYS A 218 3.02 -3.11 -2.24
C CYS A 218 1.56 -2.70 -2.50
N ARG A 219 0.63 -3.65 -2.37
CA ARG A 219 -0.79 -3.37 -2.61
C ARG A 219 -1.40 -2.43 -1.57
N LEU A 220 -0.97 -2.51 -0.31
CA LEU A 220 -1.48 -1.67 0.78
C LEU A 220 -0.99 -0.22 0.64
N CYS A 221 0.30 0.02 0.40
CA CYS A 221 0.75 1.39 0.11
C CYS A 221 0.12 1.96 -1.17
N ALA A 222 -0.22 1.11 -2.15
CA ALA A 222 -0.93 1.57 -3.35
C ALA A 222 -2.38 1.98 -3.05
N SER A 223 -3.06 1.34 -2.09
CA SER A 223 -4.38 1.83 -1.63
C SER A 223 -4.27 3.15 -0.87
N GLU A 224 -3.24 3.34 -0.04
CA GLU A 224 -3.02 4.65 0.62
C GLU A 224 -2.84 5.78 -0.39
N ILE A 225 -2.02 5.58 -1.43
CA ILE A 225 -1.85 6.57 -2.50
C ILE A 225 -3.16 6.85 -3.23
N LEU A 226 -3.93 5.81 -3.52
CA LEU A 226 -5.24 5.95 -4.17
C LEU A 226 -6.19 6.77 -3.31
N LEU A 227 -6.38 6.39 -2.04
CA LEU A 227 -7.28 7.08 -1.11
C LEU A 227 -6.88 8.55 -0.92
N TRP A 228 -5.60 8.80 -0.59
CA TRP A 228 -5.09 10.15 -0.40
C TRP A 228 -5.32 11.05 -1.62
N GLY A 229 -5.10 10.52 -2.83
CA GLY A 229 -5.22 11.28 -4.07
C GLY A 229 -6.61 11.31 -4.69
N LEU A 230 -7.57 10.52 -4.20
CA LEU A 230 -8.86 10.28 -4.87
C LEU A 230 -9.67 11.57 -5.01
N ARG A 231 -9.73 12.36 -3.95
CA ARG A 231 -10.46 13.63 -3.95
C ARG A 231 -9.87 14.62 -4.96
N ASP A 232 -8.56 14.87 -4.89
CA ASP A 232 -7.89 15.80 -5.80
C ASP A 232 -8.00 15.34 -7.26
N TRP A 233 -7.85 14.03 -7.48
CA TRP A 233 -8.11 13.44 -8.78
C TRP A 233 -9.51 13.76 -9.27
N TRP A 234 -10.54 13.58 -8.43
CA TRP A 234 -11.92 13.88 -8.81
C TRP A 234 -12.11 15.36 -9.16
N VAL A 235 -11.55 16.28 -8.38
CA VAL A 235 -11.60 17.73 -8.70
C VAL A 235 -11.01 18.01 -10.09
N ARG A 236 -9.85 17.43 -10.41
CA ARG A 236 -9.22 17.58 -11.73
C ARG A 236 -10.04 16.92 -12.84
N GLU A 237 -10.67 15.79 -12.58
CA GLU A 237 -11.50 15.07 -13.55
C GLU A 237 -12.72 15.90 -13.95
N ARG A 238 -13.38 16.53 -12.97
CA ARG A 238 -14.53 17.42 -13.21
C ARG A 238 -14.18 18.60 -14.12
N GLN A 239 -12.98 19.14 -13.99
CA GLN A 239 -12.51 20.26 -14.81
C GLN A 239 -12.35 19.90 -16.30
N LYS A 240 -12.32 18.61 -16.66
CA LYS A 240 -12.31 18.17 -18.06
C LYS A 240 -13.65 18.38 -18.76
N GLY A 241 -14.75 18.59 -18.02
CA GLY A 241 -16.05 18.98 -18.56
C GLY A 241 -16.87 17.84 -19.19
N PHE A 242 -16.59 16.58 -18.84
CA PHE A 242 -17.31 15.40 -19.36
C PHE A 242 -18.51 14.97 -18.52
N LEU A 243 -18.87 15.73 -17.49
CA LEU A 243 -20.03 15.45 -16.63
C LEU A 243 -21.31 16.07 -17.18
N GLU A 244 -22.44 15.53 -16.75
CA GLU A 244 -23.77 16.06 -17.11
C GLU A 244 -23.91 17.53 -16.72
N GLU A 245 -24.66 18.28 -17.54
CA GLU A 245 -24.76 19.74 -17.42
C GLU A 245 -25.36 20.17 -16.08
N ASP A 246 -26.27 19.38 -15.53
CA ASP A 246 -26.89 19.61 -14.22
C ASP A 246 -25.89 19.45 -13.06
N VAL A 247 -24.95 18.51 -13.14
CA VAL A 247 -23.84 18.33 -12.18
C VAL A 247 -22.82 19.47 -12.30
N MET A 248 -22.49 19.88 -13.52
CA MET A 248 -21.57 20.99 -13.79
C MET A 248 -22.18 22.36 -13.47
N ALA A 249 -23.50 22.50 -13.53
CA ALA A 249 -24.23 23.71 -13.21
C ALA A 249 -24.50 23.90 -11.70
N ARG A 250 -24.16 22.92 -10.86
CA ARG A 250 -24.26 23.05 -9.39
C ARG A 250 -23.40 24.22 -8.93
N LYS A 251 -24.02 25.13 -8.18
CA LYS A 251 -23.34 26.32 -7.68
C LYS A 251 -22.28 25.91 -6.65
N ASP A 252 -21.10 26.50 -6.78
CA ASP A 252 -20.04 26.37 -5.78
C ASP A 252 -20.53 26.88 -4.43
N CYS A 253 -20.41 26.04 -3.41
CA CYS A 253 -20.69 26.41 -2.05
C CYS A 253 -19.69 27.47 -1.58
N ALA A 254 -20.19 28.56 -1.01
CA ALA A 254 -19.34 29.66 -0.51
C ALA A 254 -18.39 29.21 0.62
N GLU A 255 -18.77 28.18 1.37
CA GLU A 255 -17.98 27.59 2.46
C GLU A 255 -17.13 26.39 2.00
N GLY A 256 -17.29 25.95 0.75
CA GLY A 256 -16.52 24.88 0.12
C GLY A 256 -16.35 23.64 1.01
N GLN A 257 -15.09 23.28 1.24
CA GLN A 257 -14.73 22.06 1.98
C GLN A 257 -15.01 22.13 3.49
N ALA A 258 -15.27 23.32 4.06
CA ALA A 258 -15.61 23.45 5.48
C ALA A 258 -17.13 23.50 5.74
N CYS A 259 -17.95 23.38 4.71
CA CYS A 259 -19.39 23.52 4.81
C CYS A 259 -20.01 22.36 5.62
N SER A 260 -20.63 22.69 6.76
CA SER A 260 -21.38 21.71 7.57
C SER A 260 -22.61 21.11 6.86
N ARG A 261 -23.02 21.70 5.73
CA ARG A 261 -24.13 21.30 4.88
C ARG A 261 -23.67 20.61 3.58
N GLN A 262 -22.49 20.00 3.58
CA GLN A 262 -21.97 19.26 2.42
C GLN A 262 -22.90 18.17 1.88
N LYS A 263 -23.85 17.70 2.69
CA LYS A 263 -24.87 16.72 2.32
C LYS A 263 -26.01 17.32 1.47
N ASP A 264 -26.03 18.64 1.27
CA ASP A 264 -27.01 19.35 0.44
C ASP A 264 -26.52 19.48 -1.03
N LEU A 265 -27.38 20.00 -1.92
CA LEU A 265 -27.21 19.98 -3.39
C LEU A 265 -26.14 20.93 -3.98
N ASP A 266 -25.43 21.71 -3.16
CA ASP A 266 -24.41 22.64 -3.66
C ASP A 266 -23.08 21.92 -3.98
N ASN A 267 -22.25 22.47 -4.87
CA ASN A 267 -20.95 21.88 -5.22
C ASN A 267 -19.91 22.20 -4.13
N HIS A 268 -19.30 21.17 -3.56
CA HIS A 268 -18.28 21.31 -2.51
C HIS A 268 -16.87 20.88 -2.96
N MET A 269 -16.75 20.39 -4.20
CA MET A 269 -15.49 19.97 -4.82
C MET A 269 -14.89 21.15 -5.61
N ILE A 270 -14.35 22.12 -4.87
CA ILE A 270 -13.81 23.37 -5.41
C ILE A 270 -12.27 23.31 -5.36
N ALA A 271 -11.62 23.61 -6.48
CA ALA A 271 -10.16 23.76 -6.50
C ALA A 271 -9.74 24.98 -5.65
N PRO A 272 -8.64 24.92 -4.89
CA PRO A 272 -8.16 26.07 -4.15
C PRO A 272 -7.95 27.25 -5.11
N ARG A 273 -8.42 28.45 -4.72
CA ARG A 273 -8.22 29.63 -5.56
C ARG A 273 -6.71 29.89 -5.68
N PRO A 274 -6.22 30.40 -6.82
CA PRO A 274 -4.78 30.68 -7.01
C PRO A 274 -4.17 31.57 -5.91
N THR A 275 -4.99 32.38 -5.24
CA THR A 275 -4.59 33.24 -4.12
C THR A 275 -4.34 32.50 -2.80
N ASP A 276 -4.92 31.31 -2.62
CA ASP A 276 -4.82 30.55 -1.37
C ASP A 276 -3.61 29.60 -1.37
N ALA A 277 -3.14 29.19 -2.56
CA ALA A 277 -1.93 28.38 -2.71
C ALA A 277 -0.64 29.12 -2.29
N ALA A 278 -0.66 30.46 -2.25
CA ALA A 278 0.47 31.27 -1.79
C ALA A 278 0.55 31.41 -0.26
N ASN A 279 -0.52 31.04 0.48
CA ASN A 279 -0.66 31.37 1.89
C ASN A 279 -0.54 30.15 2.85
N VAL A 280 -0.19 28.96 2.34
CA VAL A 280 -0.04 27.74 3.14
C VAL A 280 1.43 27.49 3.57
N SER A 281 2.31 28.51 3.50
CA SER A 281 3.72 28.40 3.90
C SER A 281 4.14 29.21 5.12
N GLU A 282 3.21 29.82 5.87
CA GLU A 282 3.54 30.39 7.17
C GLU A 282 2.69 29.74 8.27
N ALA A 283 3.34 28.84 9.02
CA ALA A 283 2.86 28.47 10.34
C ALA A 283 2.73 29.75 11.19
N PRO A 284 1.66 29.91 11.99
CA PRO A 284 1.53 31.08 12.84
C PRO A 284 2.65 31.09 13.89
N PRO A 285 3.26 32.25 14.22
CA PRO A 285 4.27 32.30 15.26
C PRO A 285 3.61 31.96 16.59
N THR A 286 4.06 30.86 17.21
CA THR A 286 3.72 30.55 18.58
C THR A 286 4.28 31.65 19.48
N ASN A 287 3.36 32.40 20.06
CA ASN A 287 3.65 33.48 21.00
C ASN A 287 3.98 32.83 22.37
N GLU A 288 5.18 32.26 22.51
CA GLU A 288 5.70 31.85 23.81
C GLU A 288 6.30 33.06 24.53
N MET A 289 5.67 33.38 25.65
CA MET A 289 6.11 34.39 26.58
C MET A 289 7.54 34.09 27.06
N ALA A 290 8.40 35.10 26.93
CA ALA A 290 9.78 35.08 27.36
C ALA A 290 9.92 34.74 28.85
N GLU A 291 10.60 33.64 29.14
CA GLU A 291 11.28 33.43 30.42
C GLU A 291 12.79 33.40 30.15
N ALA A 292 13.51 34.32 30.79
CA ALA A 292 14.90 34.63 30.51
C ALA A 292 15.86 33.49 30.93
N PRO A 293 16.90 33.17 30.15
CA PRO A 293 17.89 32.19 30.56
C PRO A 293 18.88 32.82 31.56
N ALA A 294 18.98 32.19 32.73
CA ALA A 294 20.05 32.45 33.68
C ALA A 294 21.41 32.09 33.06
N GLN A 295 22.26 33.10 32.89
CA GLN A 295 23.69 32.93 32.61
C GLN A 295 24.40 32.29 33.80
N LEU A 296 25.43 31.48 33.53
CA LEU A 296 26.72 31.37 34.27
C LEU A 296 27.56 30.20 33.66
N PRO A 297 28.90 30.18 33.79
CA PRO A 297 29.86 31.02 33.08
C PRO A 297 30.85 30.19 32.22
N ALA A 298 31.65 30.91 31.43
CA ALA A 298 32.67 30.39 30.52
C ALA A 298 33.94 29.81 31.21
N ASN A 299 34.67 29.02 30.39
CA ASN A 299 35.97 28.35 30.59
C ASN A 299 35.85 26.94 31.20
N ILE A 300 36.44 25.88 30.61
CA ILE A 300 37.84 25.74 30.19
C ILE A 300 37.95 24.80 28.97
N LEU A 301 38.69 25.24 27.94
CA LEU A 301 39.22 24.37 26.89
C LEU A 301 40.36 23.50 27.47
N THR A 302 40.27 22.18 27.26
CA THR A 302 41.46 21.31 27.16
C THR A 302 41.21 20.27 26.06
N PRO A 303 42.07 20.18 25.03
CA PRO A 303 41.95 19.17 23.99
C PRO A 303 42.56 17.84 24.45
N LEU A 304 41.83 16.73 24.25
CA LEU A 304 42.33 15.37 24.42
C LEU A 304 43.17 14.95 23.18
N PRO A 305 44.34 14.30 23.36
CA PRO A 305 45.18 13.85 22.25
C PRO A 305 44.65 12.56 21.58
N PRO A 306 45.04 12.29 20.32
CA PRO A 306 44.54 11.16 19.54
C PRO A 306 45.11 9.82 20.01
N ILE A 307 44.26 8.80 20.06
CA ILE A 307 44.63 7.41 20.38
C ILE A 307 45.25 6.78 19.14
N ALA A 308 46.58 6.81 19.06
CA ALA A 308 47.37 5.89 18.25
C ALA A 308 48.46 5.36 19.17
N ASP A 309 48.20 4.19 19.77
CA ASP A 309 49.19 3.20 20.22
C ASP A 309 48.51 2.18 21.14
N LEU A 310 47.96 1.11 20.56
CA LEU A 310 47.65 -0.11 21.31
C LEU A 310 47.98 -1.34 20.46
N LEU A 311 49.22 -1.42 19.99
CA LEU A 311 49.85 -2.65 19.52
C LEU A 311 51.31 -2.67 19.99
N GLN A 312 51.49 -2.84 21.30
CA GLN A 312 52.71 -3.38 21.90
C GLN A 312 52.43 -3.66 23.37
N HIS A 313 51.88 -4.85 23.63
CA HIS A 313 52.25 -5.78 24.71
C HIS A 313 51.08 -6.72 25.03
N LEU A 314 51.32 -8.00 24.69
CA LEU A 314 50.56 -9.22 24.98
C LEU A 314 49.46 -9.59 23.98
#